data_AF-A0A845ZLV7-F1
#
_entry.id   AF-A0A845ZLV7-F1
#
_cell.length_a   1.000
_cell.length_b   1.000
_cell.length_c   1.000
_cell.angle_alpha   90.00
_cell.angle_beta   90.00
_cell.angle_gamma   90.00
#
_symmetry.space_group_name_H-M   'P 1'
#
loop_
_entity.id
_entity.type
_entity.pdbx_description
1 polymer ?
#
loop_
_entity_poly.entity_id
_entity_poly.type
_entity_poly.pdbx_seq_one_letter_code
_entity_poly.pdbx_strand_id
1 'polypeptide(L)'
;NIIVESLEDAGADILFAAGNCGAECPDPRCQRVTNRPIYGANSHPSVLSIAGVTVNKERVGYSSQGPGHLDSQKPDLCAYTHFVGSGVYRADSGTSAACPVAAGVVASIRTKYPPSVLSPAELRQLLRRTAEDLGVAGFDYDHGFGLIDVPAILNALERLDIPELQIGEAVSGHLKQTGDSSLYRVRVGTSLSLELDGQDGVDFDLYVRKALQPTISEFDYRGYTSLPDEKISIRPSEPGEYFVMVRSYRGAGDFSLKASVESILNV
;
A
#
# COMPACT_ATOMS: atom_id res chain seq x y z
N ASN A 1 -13.27 -14.72 16.72
CA ASN A 1 -13.43 -16.11 16.21
C ASN A 1 -12.06 -16.73 16.40
N ILE A 2 -11.90 -17.65 17.37
CA ILE A 2 -10.57 -18.04 17.88
C ILE A 2 -9.67 -18.58 16.75
N ILE A 3 -10.23 -19.34 15.81
CA ILE A 3 -9.46 -19.92 14.70
C ILE A 3 -8.89 -18.83 13.78
N VAL A 4 -9.68 -17.81 13.48
CA VAL A 4 -9.25 -16.69 12.61
C VAL A 4 -8.12 -15.91 13.27
N GLU A 5 -8.26 -15.58 14.55
CA GLU A 5 -7.24 -14.86 15.32
C GLU A 5 -5.94 -15.68 15.40
N SER A 6 -6.04 -16.98 15.72
CA SER A 6 -4.85 -17.86 15.78
C SER A 6 -4.12 -18.01 14.44
N LEU A 7 -4.86 -18.00 13.32
CA LEU A 7 -4.25 -18.05 11.99
C LEU A 7 -3.53 -16.74 11.65
N GLU A 8 -4.13 -15.59 11.98
CA GLU A 8 -3.49 -14.28 11.79
C GLU A 8 -2.22 -14.15 12.64
N ASP A 9 -2.27 -14.55 13.91
CA ASP A 9 -1.12 -14.54 14.82
C ASP A 9 0.02 -15.45 14.31
N ALA A 10 -0.33 -16.52 13.60
CA ALA A 10 0.63 -17.38 12.91
C ALA A 10 1.14 -16.82 11.56
N GLY A 11 0.72 -15.60 11.19
CA GLY A 11 1.14 -14.89 9.98
C GLY A 11 0.34 -15.23 8.72
N ALA A 12 -0.81 -15.89 8.83
CA ALA A 12 -1.64 -16.22 7.67
C ALA A 12 -2.51 -15.04 7.22
N ASP A 13 -2.56 -14.80 5.90
CA ASP A 13 -3.59 -13.96 5.31
C ASP A 13 -4.87 -14.78 5.11
N ILE A 14 -5.99 -14.26 5.60
CA ILE A 14 -7.26 -14.99 5.62
C ILE A 14 -8.25 -14.26 4.71
N LEU A 15 -8.66 -14.94 3.65
CA LEU A 15 -9.63 -14.43 2.68
C LEU A 15 -10.87 -15.30 2.69
N PHE A 16 -12.03 -14.67 2.67
CA PHE A 16 -13.31 -15.34 2.49
C PHE A 16 -14.10 -14.67 1.37
N ALA A 17 -14.89 -15.44 0.65
CA ALA A 17 -15.94 -14.88 -0.18
C ALA A 17 -16.96 -14.11 0.68
N ALA A 18 -17.40 -12.94 0.22
CA ALA A 18 -18.45 -12.17 0.91
C ALA A 18 -19.77 -12.96 1.00
N GLY A 19 -20.04 -13.82 0.00
CA GLY A 19 -21.25 -14.61 -0.11
C GLY A 19 -22.04 -14.27 -1.38
N ASN A 20 -23.06 -15.08 -1.66
CA ASN A 20 -23.88 -14.96 -2.88
C ASN A 20 -25.35 -14.64 -2.57
N CYS A 21 -25.61 -13.91 -1.49
CA CYS A 21 -26.97 -13.50 -1.07
C CYS A 21 -27.11 -11.97 -0.99
N GLY A 22 -26.71 -11.29 -2.07
CA GLY A 22 -26.95 -9.86 -2.30
C GLY A 22 -28.43 -9.54 -2.57
N ALA A 23 -28.78 -8.25 -2.48
CA ALA A 23 -30.16 -7.77 -2.56
C ALA A 23 -30.89 -8.15 -3.87
N GLU A 24 -30.16 -8.23 -4.99
CA GLU A 24 -30.68 -8.57 -6.31
C GLU A 24 -30.52 -10.06 -6.63
N CYS A 25 -30.10 -10.89 -5.66
CA CYS A 25 -29.97 -12.32 -5.86
C CYS A 25 -31.34 -12.98 -6.06
N PRO A 26 -31.61 -13.61 -7.22
CA PRO A 26 -32.87 -14.31 -7.44
C PRO A 26 -32.90 -15.71 -6.81
N ASP A 27 -31.81 -16.15 -6.18
CA ASP A 27 -31.68 -17.52 -5.69
C ASP A 27 -32.56 -17.77 -4.44
N PRO A 28 -33.53 -18.70 -4.51
CA PRO A 28 -34.43 -18.99 -3.40
C PRO A 28 -33.69 -19.54 -2.17
N ARG A 29 -32.49 -20.09 -2.31
CA ARG A 29 -31.67 -20.60 -1.20
C ARG A 29 -31.26 -19.50 -0.22
N CYS A 30 -31.20 -18.25 -0.68
CA CYS A 30 -30.96 -17.10 0.19
C CYS A 30 -32.17 -16.76 1.07
N GLN A 31 -33.36 -17.33 0.80
CA GLN A 31 -34.58 -17.14 1.59
C GLN A 31 -34.96 -15.66 1.82
N ARG A 32 -34.54 -14.77 0.91
CA ARG A 32 -34.66 -13.30 1.04
C ARG A 32 -33.93 -12.71 2.25
N VAL A 33 -33.02 -13.46 2.88
CA VAL A 33 -32.11 -12.97 3.90
C VAL A 33 -30.93 -12.28 3.21
N THR A 34 -31.20 -11.06 2.75
CA THR A 34 -30.24 -10.19 2.06
C THR A 34 -29.84 -8.98 2.89
N ASN A 35 -30.38 -8.86 4.12
CA ASN A 35 -29.95 -7.87 5.09
C ASN A 35 -28.79 -8.45 5.93
N ARG A 36 -27.63 -7.78 5.89
CA ARG A 36 -26.38 -8.23 6.55
C ARG A 36 -25.95 -9.66 6.21
N PRO A 37 -25.94 -10.10 4.93
CA PRO A 37 -25.64 -11.49 4.54
C PRO A 37 -24.19 -11.92 4.80
N ILE A 38 -23.35 -11.07 5.39
CA ILE A 38 -21.99 -11.35 5.81
C ILE A 38 -21.99 -11.56 7.34
N TYR A 39 -22.08 -12.81 7.79
CA TYR A 39 -22.38 -13.14 9.20
C TYR A 39 -21.43 -14.14 9.87
N GLY A 40 -20.54 -14.80 9.12
CA GLY A 40 -19.65 -15.84 9.64
C GLY A 40 -18.24 -15.34 9.90
N ALA A 41 -17.24 -16.22 9.69
CA ALA A 41 -15.83 -15.86 9.68
C ALA A 41 -15.52 -14.73 8.67
N ASN A 42 -16.27 -14.68 7.56
CA ASN A 42 -16.23 -13.61 6.58
C ASN A 42 -16.75 -12.25 7.11
N SER A 43 -17.20 -12.13 8.35
CA SER A 43 -17.47 -10.82 8.97
C SER A 43 -16.38 -10.37 9.93
N HIS A 44 -15.34 -11.17 10.14
CA HIS A 44 -14.29 -10.90 11.11
C HIS A 44 -13.35 -9.75 10.67
N PRO A 45 -12.88 -8.87 11.58
CA PRO A 45 -11.99 -7.76 11.24
C PRO A 45 -10.66 -8.21 10.61
N SER A 46 -10.14 -9.37 11.02
CA SER A 46 -8.92 -9.99 10.49
C SER A 46 -9.05 -10.66 9.12
N VAL A 47 -10.27 -10.78 8.59
CA VAL A 47 -10.53 -11.47 7.32
C VAL A 47 -10.74 -10.45 6.22
N LEU A 48 -10.14 -10.65 5.05
CA LEU A 48 -10.53 -9.96 3.83
C LEU A 48 -11.74 -10.65 3.21
N SER A 49 -12.89 -10.00 3.28
CA SER A 49 -14.10 -10.45 2.62
C SER A 49 -14.22 -9.86 1.24
N ILE A 50 -14.24 -10.76 0.26
CA ILE A 50 -14.11 -10.43 -1.15
C ILE A 50 -15.48 -10.45 -1.82
N ALA A 51 -15.92 -9.28 -2.26
CA ALA A 51 -17.07 -9.10 -3.14
C ALA A 51 -16.70 -9.35 -4.61
N GLY A 52 -17.72 -9.57 -5.44
CA GLY A 52 -17.56 -9.91 -6.85
C GLY A 52 -17.97 -8.76 -7.76
N VAL A 53 -17.11 -8.42 -8.71
CA VAL A 53 -17.43 -7.51 -9.82
C VAL A 53 -17.21 -8.19 -11.17
N THR A 54 -17.92 -7.71 -12.19
CA THR A 54 -17.67 -8.08 -13.58
C THR A 54 -16.38 -7.44 -14.09
N VAL A 55 -15.91 -7.85 -15.28
CA VAL A 55 -14.78 -7.21 -15.96
C VAL A 55 -15.03 -5.74 -16.33
N ASN A 56 -16.30 -5.30 -16.33
CA ASN A 56 -16.68 -3.90 -16.49
C ASN A 56 -16.74 -3.14 -15.15
N LYS A 57 -16.27 -3.75 -14.06
CA LYS A 57 -16.25 -3.21 -12.69
C LYS A 57 -17.63 -2.98 -12.07
N GLU A 58 -18.64 -3.69 -12.57
CA GLU A 58 -20.00 -3.63 -12.02
C GLU A 58 -20.17 -4.70 -10.94
N ARG A 59 -20.73 -4.36 -9.77
CA ARG A 59 -21.09 -5.36 -8.75
C ARG A 59 -22.05 -6.39 -9.33
N VAL A 60 -21.77 -7.66 -9.13
CA VAL A 60 -22.74 -8.71 -9.48
C VAL A 60 -23.86 -8.70 -8.43
N GLY A 61 -25.12 -8.68 -8.86
CA GLY A 61 -26.27 -8.47 -7.95
C GLY A 61 -26.43 -9.49 -6.82
N TYR A 62 -25.88 -10.70 -6.99
CA TYR A 62 -25.87 -11.68 -5.90
C TYR A 62 -24.71 -11.50 -4.92
N SER A 63 -23.72 -10.65 -5.19
CA SER A 63 -22.61 -10.41 -4.25
C SER A 63 -23.18 -9.87 -2.93
N SER A 64 -22.94 -10.60 -1.84
CA SER A 64 -23.40 -10.20 -0.52
C SER A 64 -22.86 -8.81 -0.14
N GLN A 65 -23.75 -7.98 0.39
CA GLN A 65 -23.46 -6.61 0.80
C GLN A 65 -23.30 -6.50 2.31
N GLY A 66 -22.69 -5.41 2.76
CA GLY A 66 -22.62 -5.05 4.16
C GLY A 66 -23.94 -4.56 4.77
N PRO A 67 -23.93 -4.24 6.07
CA PRO A 67 -22.79 -4.38 6.98
C PRO A 67 -22.56 -5.82 7.44
N GLY A 68 -21.33 -6.15 7.83
CA GLY A 68 -21.02 -7.44 8.46
C GLY A 68 -21.55 -7.56 9.89
N HIS A 69 -21.60 -8.78 10.43
CA HIS A 69 -22.08 -9.02 11.80
C HIS A 69 -21.05 -8.73 12.89
N LEU A 70 -19.79 -9.15 12.70
CA LEU A 70 -18.71 -8.91 13.67
C LEU A 70 -18.01 -7.56 13.44
N ASP A 71 -17.78 -7.18 12.18
CA ASP A 71 -17.31 -5.87 11.76
C ASP A 71 -18.33 -5.28 10.77
N SER A 72 -18.72 -4.02 10.98
CA SER A 72 -19.67 -3.36 10.10
C SER A 72 -19.07 -3.09 8.71
N GLN A 73 -17.75 -2.83 8.62
CA GLN A 73 -17.06 -2.51 7.37
C GLN A 73 -16.73 -3.79 6.58
N LYS A 74 -17.78 -4.40 6.02
CA LYS A 74 -17.71 -5.55 5.12
C LYS A 74 -18.64 -5.33 3.92
N PRO A 75 -18.33 -5.87 2.72
CA PRO A 75 -17.09 -6.54 2.34
C PRO A 75 -15.87 -5.61 2.42
N ASP A 76 -14.65 -6.15 2.35
CA ASP A 76 -13.42 -5.35 2.42
C ASP A 76 -13.01 -4.82 1.05
N LEU A 77 -13.07 -5.69 0.03
CA LEU A 77 -12.55 -5.43 -1.31
C LEU A 77 -13.38 -6.18 -2.34
N CYS A 78 -13.28 -5.74 -3.60
CA CYS A 78 -13.77 -6.44 -4.77
C CYS A 78 -12.64 -7.16 -5.52
N ALA A 79 -12.99 -8.28 -6.15
CA ALA A 79 -12.19 -8.89 -7.20
C ALA A 79 -13.08 -9.39 -8.34
N TYR A 80 -12.45 -9.68 -9.49
CA TYR A 80 -13.17 -10.11 -10.68
C TYR A 80 -13.77 -11.50 -10.54
N THR A 81 -15.00 -11.64 -11.03
CA THR A 81 -15.72 -12.92 -11.20
C THR A 81 -16.25 -13.02 -12.64
N HIS A 82 -16.91 -14.13 -12.98
CA HIS A 82 -17.40 -14.43 -14.33
C HIS A 82 -16.30 -14.47 -15.41
N PHE A 83 -15.17 -15.08 -15.09
CA PHE A 83 -14.09 -15.34 -16.04
C PHE A 83 -14.14 -16.79 -16.54
N VAL A 84 -13.49 -17.06 -17.67
CA VAL A 84 -13.35 -18.42 -18.20
C VAL A 84 -12.01 -18.98 -17.72
N GLY A 85 -12.02 -19.87 -16.73
CA GLY A 85 -10.78 -20.44 -16.18
C GLY A 85 -10.81 -21.95 -15.97
N SER A 86 -11.85 -22.47 -15.32
CA SER A 86 -11.92 -23.88 -14.88
C SER A 86 -12.25 -24.88 -15.99
N GLY A 87 -12.93 -24.42 -17.05
CA GLY A 87 -13.51 -25.29 -18.07
C GLY A 87 -14.69 -26.15 -17.58
N VAL A 88 -15.10 -26.03 -16.32
CA VAL A 88 -16.22 -26.77 -15.72
C VAL A 88 -17.55 -26.08 -16.03
N TYR A 89 -17.54 -24.75 -16.01
CA TYR A 89 -18.70 -23.91 -16.29
C TYR A 89 -18.44 -23.02 -17.50
N ARG A 90 -19.51 -22.46 -18.07
CA ARG A 90 -19.39 -21.43 -19.12
C ARG A 90 -18.56 -20.22 -18.65
N ALA A 91 -18.70 -19.88 -17.37
CA ALA A 91 -17.87 -18.91 -16.67
C ALA A 91 -17.83 -19.29 -15.18
N ASP A 92 -16.66 -19.14 -14.56
CA ASP A 92 -16.48 -19.24 -13.12
C ASP A 92 -17.08 -18.01 -12.46
N SER A 93 -18.15 -18.22 -11.69
CA SER A 93 -18.98 -17.15 -11.13
C SER A 93 -19.03 -17.24 -9.61
N GLY A 94 -19.63 -16.23 -8.98
CA GLY A 94 -19.73 -16.14 -7.53
C GLY A 94 -18.62 -15.28 -6.93
N THR A 95 -18.87 -14.79 -5.72
CA THR A 95 -17.79 -14.29 -4.84
C THR A 95 -16.78 -15.40 -4.52
N SER A 96 -17.19 -16.67 -4.64
CA SER A 96 -16.32 -17.84 -4.61
C SER A 96 -15.28 -17.89 -5.73
N ALA A 97 -15.55 -17.30 -6.91
CA ALA A 97 -14.57 -17.17 -7.98
C ALA A 97 -13.70 -15.90 -7.81
N ALA A 98 -14.26 -14.83 -7.23
CA ALA A 98 -13.52 -13.60 -6.91
C ALA A 98 -12.47 -13.81 -5.79
N CYS A 99 -12.82 -14.58 -4.76
CA CYS A 99 -11.94 -14.85 -3.61
C CYS A 99 -10.56 -15.45 -3.99
N PRO A 100 -10.45 -16.51 -4.82
CA PRO A 100 -9.16 -17.04 -5.23
C PRO A 100 -8.37 -16.10 -6.16
N VAL A 101 -9.02 -15.20 -6.91
CA VAL A 101 -8.32 -14.15 -7.66
C VAL A 101 -7.60 -13.19 -6.69
N ALA A 102 -8.30 -12.72 -5.67
CA ALA A 102 -7.70 -11.91 -4.60
C ALA A 102 -6.60 -12.67 -3.85
N ALA A 103 -6.81 -13.97 -3.57
CA ALA A 103 -5.83 -14.81 -2.91
C ALA A 103 -4.56 -14.99 -3.76
N GLY A 104 -4.69 -15.06 -5.09
CA GLY A 104 -3.55 -15.10 -6.00
C GLY A 104 -2.69 -13.83 -5.96
N VAL A 105 -3.33 -12.65 -5.83
CA VAL A 105 -2.62 -11.38 -5.62
C VAL A 105 -1.87 -11.40 -4.29
N VAL A 106 -2.55 -11.76 -3.19
CA VAL A 106 -1.95 -11.87 -1.85
C VAL A 106 -0.77 -12.84 -1.85
N ALA A 107 -0.95 -14.04 -2.40
CA ALA A 107 0.10 -15.04 -2.50
C ALA A 107 1.31 -14.55 -3.33
N SER A 108 1.06 -13.82 -4.42
CA SER A 108 2.13 -13.22 -5.22
C SER A 108 2.94 -12.20 -4.42
N ILE A 109 2.28 -11.36 -3.62
CA ILE A 109 2.96 -10.43 -2.71
C ILE A 109 3.82 -11.19 -1.68
N ARG A 110 3.29 -12.29 -1.14
CA ARG A 110 4.00 -13.14 -0.17
C ARG A 110 5.25 -13.83 -0.72
N THR A 111 5.43 -13.92 -2.05
CA THR A 111 6.69 -14.40 -2.64
C THR A 111 7.88 -13.49 -2.34
N LYS A 112 7.64 -12.20 -2.10
CA LYS A 112 8.67 -11.20 -1.83
C LYS A 112 8.57 -10.59 -0.43
N TYR A 113 7.36 -10.46 0.10
CA TYR A 113 7.09 -9.81 1.39
C TYR A 113 6.52 -10.82 2.41
N PRO A 114 7.38 -11.55 3.14
CA PRO A 114 6.91 -12.49 4.16
C PRO A 114 6.21 -11.76 5.32
N PRO A 115 5.39 -12.47 6.14
CA PRO A 115 4.67 -11.87 7.27
C PRO A 115 5.55 -11.15 8.29
N SER A 116 6.84 -11.48 8.37
CA SER A 116 7.82 -10.80 9.24
C SER A 116 8.26 -9.42 8.72
N VAL A 117 8.06 -9.14 7.43
CA VAL A 117 8.37 -7.85 6.79
C VAL A 117 7.11 -7.01 6.63
N LEU A 118 6.00 -7.66 6.28
CA LEU A 118 4.70 -7.02 6.13
C LEU A 118 3.66 -7.91 6.83
N SER A 119 3.19 -7.55 8.01
CA SER A 119 2.23 -8.40 8.73
C SER A 119 0.92 -8.59 7.94
N PRO A 120 0.10 -9.62 8.24
CA PRO A 120 -1.21 -9.78 7.61
C PRO A 120 -2.08 -8.53 7.76
N ALA A 121 -2.09 -7.90 8.94
CA ALA A 121 -2.83 -6.67 9.18
C ALA A 121 -2.38 -5.50 8.30
N GLU A 122 -1.07 -5.30 8.16
CA GLU A 122 -0.51 -4.26 7.29
C GLU A 122 -0.78 -4.54 5.82
N LEU A 123 -0.70 -5.80 5.37
CA LEU A 123 -1.07 -6.17 4.00
C LEU A 123 -2.55 -5.90 3.73
N ARG A 124 -3.46 -6.24 4.66
CA ARG A 124 -4.88 -5.89 4.52
C ARG A 124 -5.09 -4.38 4.38
N GLN A 125 -4.43 -3.58 5.20
CA GLN A 125 -4.50 -2.13 5.10
C GLN A 125 -3.91 -1.60 3.78
N LEU A 126 -2.79 -2.17 3.33
CA LEU A 126 -2.18 -1.83 2.04
C LEU A 126 -3.15 -2.13 0.89
N LEU A 127 -3.80 -3.28 0.88
CA LEU A 127 -4.76 -3.63 -0.17
C LEU A 127 -5.99 -2.70 -0.14
N ARG A 128 -6.52 -2.37 1.05
CA ARG A 128 -7.64 -1.42 1.21
C ARG A 128 -7.31 -0.02 0.72
N ARG A 129 -6.14 0.53 1.10
CA ARG A 129 -5.75 1.91 0.74
C ARG A 129 -5.34 2.08 -0.73
N THR A 130 -5.02 0.97 -1.40
CA THR A 130 -4.58 0.98 -2.82
C THR A 130 -5.68 0.52 -3.76
N ALA A 131 -6.85 0.13 -3.25
CA ALA A 131 -7.96 -0.28 -4.07
C ALA A 131 -8.44 0.86 -4.99
N GLU A 132 -8.86 0.49 -6.19
CA GLU A 132 -9.61 1.38 -7.06
C GLU A 132 -11.02 1.55 -6.48
N ASP A 133 -11.30 2.74 -6.00
CA ASP A 133 -12.59 3.12 -5.44
C ASP A 133 -13.71 2.98 -6.49
N LEU A 134 -14.78 2.28 -6.11
CA LEU A 134 -15.94 2.02 -6.97
C LEU A 134 -17.20 2.46 -6.24
N GLY A 135 -18.10 3.15 -6.95
CA GLY A 135 -19.37 3.59 -6.36
C GLY A 135 -19.21 4.90 -5.59
N VAL A 136 -19.44 4.88 -4.28
CA VAL A 136 -19.37 6.08 -3.43
C VAL A 136 -17.94 6.27 -2.94
N ALA A 137 -17.40 7.48 -3.06
CA ALA A 137 -16.05 7.79 -2.63
C ALA A 137 -15.77 7.32 -1.19
N GLY A 138 -14.74 6.49 -1.02
CA GLY A 138 -14.36 5.86 0.22
C GLY A 138 -14.97 4.46 0.40
N PHE A 139 -15.30 4.11 1.63
CA PHE A 139 -15.89 2.81 1.93
C PHE A 139 -17.39 2.81 1.62
N ASP A 140 -17.88 1.77 0.94
CA ASP A 140 -19.30 1.47 0.80
C ASP A 140 -19.64 -0.01 1.05
N TYR A 141 -20.92 -0.33 1.27
CA TYR A 141 -21.37 -1.69 1.58
C TYR A 141 -21.48 -2.62 0.37
N ASP A 142 -21.28 -2.11 -0.84
CA ASP A 142 -21.37 -2.84 -2.10
C ASP A 142 -20.00 -3.34 -2.56
N HIS A 143 -18.98 -2.48 -2.45
CA HIS A 143 -17.63 -2.68 -2.96
C HIS A 143 -16.56 -2.70 -1.86
N GLY A 144 -16.92 -2.37 -0.62
CA GLY A 144 -15.94 -2.20 0.45
C GLY A 144 -15.09 -0.98 0.19
N PHE A 145 -13.76 -1.13 0.22
CA PHE A 145 -12.81 -0.09 -0.20
C PHE A 145 -12.60 -0.02 -1.71
N GLY A 146 -13.23 -0.90 -2.49
CA GLY A 146 -13.12 -0.92 -3.95
C GLY A 146 -12.42 -2.16 -4.50
N LEU A 147 -12.07 -2.11 -5.78
CA LEU A 147 -11.46 -3.20 -6.53
C LEU A 147 -9.95 -3.28 -6.30
N ILE A 148 -9.42 -4.49 -6.15
CA ILE A 148 -7.97 -4.73 -6.10
C ILE A 148 -7.27 -4.14 -7.33
N ASP A 149 -6.41 -3.14 -7.11
CA ASP A 149 -5.60 -2.46 -8.13
C ASP A 149 -4.13 -2.87 -7.98
N VAL A 150 -3.70 -3.80 -8.84
CA VAL A 150 -2.33 -4.35 -8.82
C VAL A 150 -1.26 -3.27 -9.06
N PRO A 151 -1.37 -2.39 -10.07
CA PRO A 151 -0.46 -1.25 -10.22
C PRO A 151 -0.30 -0.40 -8.95
N ALA A 152 -1.41 0.00 -8.30
CA ALA A 152 -1.35 0.80 -7.08
C ALA A 152 -0.70 0.05 -5.91
N ILE A 153 -0.98 -1.26 -5.79
CA ILE A 153 -0.33 -2.16 -4.82
C ILE A 153 1.18 -2.20 -5.04
N LEU A 154 1.65 -2.42 -6.28
CA LEU A 154 3.06 -2.51 -6.60
C LEU A 154 3.79 -1.20 -6.26
N ASN A 155 3.22 -0.06 -6.64
CA ASN A 155 3.76 1.26 -6.28
C ASN A 155 3.86 1.45 -4.76
N ALA A 156 2.89 0.93 -3.99
CA ALA A 156 2.92 1.00 -2.53
C ALA A 156 3.94 0.05 -1.90
N LEU A 157 4.16 -1.13 -2.49
CA LEU A 157 5.15 -2.11 -2.03
C LEU A 157 6.58 -1.66 -2.34
N GLU A 158 6.84 -1.05 -3.49
CA GLU A 158 8.15 -0.48 -3.82
C GLU A 158 8.59 0.57 -2.80
N ARG A 159 7.65 1.30 -2.20
CA ARG A 159 7.96 2.24 -1.12
C ARG A 159 8.44 1.58 0.17
N LEU A 160 8.08 0.32 0.42
CA LEU A 160 8.56 -0.44 1.57
C LEU A 160 10.03 -0.85 1.41
N ASP A 161 10.51 -1.00 0.17
CA ASP A 161 11.90 -1.34 -0.13
C ASP A 161 12.83 -0.13 -0.01
N ILE A 162 12.27 1.09 0.11
CA ILE A 162 13.05 2.32 0.28
C ILE A 162 13.49 2.44 1.75
N PRO A 163 14.82 2.49 2.02
CA PRO A 163 15.34 2.60 3.38
C PRO A 163 14.85 3.88 4.08
N GLU A 164 14.48 3.74 5.36
CA GLU A 164 14.02 4.86 6.18
C GLU A 164 15.19 5.54 6.89
N LEU A 165 15.31 6.86 6.76
CA LEU A 165 16.23 7.66 7.55
C LEU A 165 15.66 7.85 8.95
N GLN A 166 16.41 7.38 9.95
CA GLN A 166 16.11 7.67 11.35
C GLN A 166 16.64 9.06 11.71
N ILE A 167 15.83 9.85 12.42
CA ILE A 167 16.25 11.18 12.87
C ILE A 167 17.44 11.07 13.82
N GLY A 168 18.51 11.80 13.53
CA GLY A 168 19.72 11.85 14.33
C GLY A 168 20.78 10.81 13.95
N GLU A 169 20.46 9.85 13.10
CA GLU A 169 21.37 8.80 12.63
C GLU A 169 21.82 9.09 11.19
N ALA A 170 23.12 8.95 10.93
CA ALA A 170 23.66 9.06 9.58
C ALA A 170 23.64 7.68 8.91
N VAL A 171 23.25 7.64 7.64
CA VAL A 171 23.37 6.45 6.79
C VAL A 171 24.52 6.65 5.81
N SER A 172 25.26 5.59 5.53
CA SER A 172 26.28 5.60 4.48
C SER A 172 25.73 5.02 3.18
N GLY A 173 26.21 5.52 2.05
CA GLY A 173 25.90 4.99 0.74
C GLY A 173 27.06 5.18 -0.24
N HIS A 174 26.91 4.61 -1.43
CA HIS A 174 27.91 4.67 -2.50
C HIS A 174 27.22 4.85 -3.85
N LEU A 175 27.69 5.81 -4.64
CA LEU A 175 27.23 6.03 -6.02
C LEU A 175 28.32 5.62 -7.00
N LYS A 176 27.97 4.75 -7.95
CA LYS A 176 28.94 4.05 -8.81
C LYS A 176 29.46 4.88 -9.97
N GLN A 177 28.68 5.88 -10.40
CA GLN A 177 28.99 6.69 -11.57
C GLN A 177 28.14 7.97 -11.61
N THR A 178 28.52 8.89 -12.50
CA THR A 178 27.70 10.05 -12.84
C THR A 178 26.30 9.62 -13.27
N GLY A 179 25.29 10.25 -12.68
CA GLY A 179 23.87 9.98 -12.92
C GLY A 179 23.27 8.88 -12.05
N ASP A 180 24.09 8.15 -11.28
CA ASP A 180 23.60 7.18 -10.30
C ASP A 180 22.90 7.87 -9.12
N SER A 181 21.99 7.15 -8.46
CA SER A 181 21.18 7.69 -7.37
C SER A 181 20.85 6.67 -6.29
N SER A 182 20.82 7.12 -5.05
CA SER A 182 20.27 6.39 -3.91
C SER A 182 19.02 7.09 -3.39
N LEU A 183 18.01 6.32 -3.00
CA LEU A 183 16.71 6.83 -2.56
C LEU A 183 16.43 6.41 -1.13
N TYR A 184 15.90 7.34 -0.35
CA TYR A 184 15.53 7.16 1.05
C TYR A 184 14.15 7.76 1.32
N ARG A 185 13.52 7.36 2.43
CA ARG A 185 12.29 7.97 2.94
C ARG A 185 12.47 8.45 4.37
N VAL A 186 11.74 9.49 4.76
CA VAL A 186 11.77 10.03 6.12
C VAL A 186 10.39 10.60 6.47
N ARG A 187 9.90 10.30 7.67
CA ARG A 187 8.68 10.92 8.20
C ARG A 187 9.04 12.23 8.89
N VAL A 188 8.44 13.32 8.43
CA VAL A 188 8.69 14.67 8.92
C VAL A 188 7.46 15.18 9.67
N GLY A 189 7.69 15.66 10.90
CA GLY A 189 6.67 16.32 11.70
C GLY A 189 6.62 17.83 11.43
N THR A 190 7.54 18.57 12.07
CA THR A 190 7.55 20.04 12.08
C THR A 190 8.71 20.65 11.28
N SER A 191 9.84 19.95 11.23
CA SER A 191 11.01 20.38 10.46
C SER A 191 11.88 19.18 10.10
N LEU A 192 12.66 19.33 9.04
CA LEU A 192 13.69 18.40 8.62
C LEU A 192 14.91 19.20 8.13
N SER A 193 16.07 18.90 8.68
CA SER A 193 17.37 19.29 8.14
C SER A 193 18.03 18.03 7.57
N LEU A 194 18.44 18.08 6.31
CA LEU A 194 19.24 17.05 5.65
C LEU A 194 20.65 17.57 5.47
N GLU A 195 21.64 16.77 5.87
CA GLU A 195 23.06 17.05 5.68
C GLU A 195 23.66 15.87 4.91
N LEU A 196 24.15 16.14 3.71
CA LEU A 196 24.90 15.22 2.86
C LEU A 196 26.38 15.60 2.95
N ASP A 197 27.22 14.61 3.20
CA ASP A 197 28.68 14.70 3.20
C ASP A 197 29.20 13.67 2.21
N GLY A 198 29.85 14.13 1.14
CA GLY A 198 30.32 13.29 0.04
C GLY A 198 31.84 13.23 -0.04
N GLN A 199 32.35 12.20 -0.70
CA GLN A 199 33.80 12.06 -0.90
C GLN A 199 34.41 13.25 -1.69
N ASP A 200 35.60 13.71 -1.29
CA ASP A 200 36.33 14.77 -2.00
C ASP A 200 36.42 14.55 -3.52
N GLY A 201 36.14 15.61 -4.28
CA GLY A 201 36.27 15.63 -5.73
C GLY A 201 35.03 15.15 -6.51
N VAL A 202 33.96 14.74 -5.83
CA VAL A 202 32.65 14.47 -6.46
C VAL A 202 31.71 15.66 -6.35
N ASP A 203 30.56 15.56 -7.01
CA ASP A 203 29.49 16.55 -7.04
C ASP A 203 28.17 15.79 -6.88
N PHE A 204 27.66 15.76 -5.65
CA PHE A 204 26.45 15.03 -5.29
C PHE A 204 25.35 16.03 -4.92
N ASP A 205 24.18 15.83 -5.50
CA ASP A 205 23.00 16.67 -5.29
C ASP A 205 21.98 15.96 -4.40
N LEU A 206 21.19 16.75 -3.66
CA LEU A 206 19.99 16.31 -2.98
C LEU A 206 18.73 16.77 -3.71
N TYR A 207 17.76 15.87 -3.85
CA TYR A 207 16.40 16.17 -4.31
C TYR A 207 15.40 15.62 -3.31
N VAL A 208 14.40 16.41 -2.94
CA VAL A 208 13.42 16.02 -1.92
C VAL A 208 12.01 16.33 -2.40
N ARG A 209 11.08 15.41 -2.17
CA ARG A 209 9.66 15.59 -2.52
C ARG A 209 8.74 14.93 -1.49
N LYS A 210 7.61 15.56 -1.17
CA LYS A 210 6.58 15.02 -0.28
C LYS A 210 5.76 13.96 -1.00
N ALA A 211 5.50 12.83 -0.33
CA ALA A 211 4.61 11.73 -0.73
C ALA A 211 4.93 10.98 -2.05
N LEU A 212 5.77 11.53 -2.93
CA LEU A 212 6.21 10.94 -4.19
C LEU A 212 7.73 10.97 -4.28
N GLN A 213 8.31 10.01 -5.00
CA GLN A 213 9.74 9.99 -5.28
C GLN A 213 10.12 11.23 -6.13
N PRO A 214 11.19 11.96 -5.79
CA PRO A 214 11.66 13.07 -6.60
C PRO A 214 12.29 12.56 -7.91
N THR A 215 12.28 13.41 -8.94
CA THR A 215 13.08 13.24 -10.15
C THR A 215 13.97 14.46 -10.33
N ILE A 216 14.86 14.43 -11.33
CA ILE A 216 15.68 15.61 -11.68
C ILE A 216 14.86 16.79 -12.20
N SER A 217 13.59 16.57 -12.58
CA SER A 217 12.67 17.60 -13.08
C SER A 217 11.47 17.87 -12.16
N GLU A 218 11.17 16.96 -11.23
CA GLU A 218 10.06 17.09 -10.28
C GLU A 218 10.54 16.88 -8.84
N PHE A 219 10.71 17.98 -8.12
CA PHE A 219 11.12 18.00 -6.72
C PHE A 219 10.52 19.22 -6.01
N ASP A 220 10.39 19.15 -4.69
CA ASP A 220 9.95 20.27 -3.86
C ASP A 220 11.14 21.08 -3.34
N TYR A 221 12.25 20.40 -3.02
CA TYR A 221 13.48 21.01 -2.54
C TYR A 221 14.69 20.39 -3.22
N ARG A 222 15.74 21.19 -3.40
CA ARG A 222 17.02 20.76 -3.96
C ARG A 222 18.18 21.40 -3.21
N GLY A 223 19.16 20.59 -2.84
CA GLY A 223 20.47 21.01 -2.36
C GLY A 223 21.45 20.72 -3.48
N TYR A 224 22.09 21.76 -4.00
CA TYR A 224 23.03 21.65 -5.08
C TYR A 224 24.09 22.75 -4.99
N THR A 225 25.33 22.34 -5.06
CA THR A 225 26.52 23.16 -5.19
C THR A 225 27.44 22.49 -6.21
N SER A 226 28.68 22.94 -6.33
CA SER A 226 29.70 22.22 -7.10
C SER A 226 30.56 21.30 -6.22
N LEU A 227 30.18 21.15 -4.95
CA LEU A 227 30.89 20.44 -3.90
C LEU A 227 30.18 19.12 -3.59
N PRO A 228 30.84 18.19 -2.88
CA PRO A 228 30.22 16.94 -2.47
C PRO A 228 29.12 17.10 -1.39
N ASP A 229 29.12 18.22 -0.67
CA ASP A 229 28.31 18.39 0.53
C ASP A 229 27.08 19.26 0.25
N GLU A 230 25.93 18.82 0.74
CA GLU A 230 24.67 19.53 0.57
C GLU A 230 23.89 19.65 1.86
N LYS A 231 23.17 20.76 2.00
CA LYS A 231 22.28 20.98 3.14
C LYS A 231 20.93 21.53 2.70
N ILE A 232 19.86 20.91 3.20
CA ILE A 232 18.48 21.36 2.98
C ILE A 232 17.78 21.50 4.33
N SER A 233 17.08 22.62 4.52
CA SER A 233 16.12 22.82 5.63
C SER A 233 14.70 22.88 5.09
N ILE A 234 13.81 22.06 5.65
CA ILE A 234 12.39 21.95 5.29
C ILE A 234 11.55 22.21 6.53
N ARG A 235 10.54 23.06 6.42
CA ARG A 235 9.51 23.27 7.44
C ARG A 235 8.14 23.05 6.79
N PRO A 236 7.59 21.83 6.85
CA PRO A 236 6.35 21.54 6.18
C PRO A 236 5.16 22.24 6.85
N SER A 237 4.15 22.62 6.07
CA SER A 237 2.87 23.14 6.60
C SER A 237 2.07 22.05 7.32
N GLU A 238 2.25 20.80 6.90
CA GLU A 238 1.61 19.62 7.47
C GLU A 238 2.60 18.46 7.54
N PRO A 239 2.59 17.65 8.62
CA PRO A 239 3.38 16.44 8.71
C PRO A 239 3.20 15.53 7.48
N GLY A 240 4.20 14.70 7.22
CA GLY A 240 4.09 13.73 6.14
C GLY A 240 5.38 12.98 5.86
N GLU A 241 5.28 12.05 4.92
CA GLU A 241 6.42 11.30 4.40
C GLU A 241 7.08 12.08 3.25
N TYR A 242 8.40 12.12 3.28
CA TYR A 242 9.25 12.74 2.28
C TYR A 242 10.21 11.68 1.71
N PHE A 243 10.44 11.77 0.40
CA PHE A 243 11.43 10.96 -0.31
C PHE A 243 12.64 11.83 -0.62
N VAL A 244 13.82 11.30 -0.31
CA VAL A 244 15.12 11.98 -0.43
C VAL A 244 15.98 11.20 -1.39
N MET A 245 16.35 11.81 -2.51
CA MET A 245 17.26 11.24 -3.50
C MET A 245 18.61 11.93 -3.41
N VAL A 246 19.66 11.14 -3.17
CA VAL A 246 21.06 11.54 -3.35
C VAL A 246 21.45 11.14 -4.77
N ARG A 247 21.94 12.08 -5.57
CA ARG A 247 22.28 11.84 -6.98
C ARG A 247 23.68 12.30 -7.30
N SER A 248 24.43 11.48 -8.02
CA SER A 248 25.73 11.90 -8.57
C SER A 248 25.53 12.81 -9.77
N TYR A 249 25.76 14.11 -9.60
CA TYR A 249 25.87 15.03 -10.73
C TYR A 249 27.20 14.83 -11.46
N ARG A 250 28.29 14.57 -10.73
CA ARG A 250 29.60 14.20 -11.29
C ARG A 250 30.36 13.28 -10.34
N GLY A 251 30.90 12.20 -10.88
CA GLY A 251 31.84 11.32 -10.18
C GLY A 251 31.20 10.08 -9.56
N ALA A 252 32.03 9.31 -8.86
CA ALA A 252 31.64 8.11 -8.14
C ALA A 252 32.33 8.16 -6.78
N GLY A 253 31.66 7.70 -5.74
CA GLY A 253 32.20 7.82 -4.39
C GLY A 253 31.20 7.49 -3.31
N ASP A 254 31.72 7.45 -2.09
CA ASP A 254 30.94 7.26 -0.88
C ASP A 254 30.29 8.57 -0.42
N PHE A 255 29.20 8.44 0.33
CA PHE A 255 28.58 9.56 1.03
C PHE A 255 28.02 9.13 2.38
N SER A 256 27.80 10.11 3.25
CA SER A 256 26.94 9.99 4.43
C SER A 256 25.78 10.98 4.33
N LEU A 257 24.57 10.52 4.69
CA LEU A 257 23.36 11.33 4.71
C LEU A 257 22.74 11.28 6.10
N LYS A 258 22.48 12.45 6.69
CA LYS A 258 21.88 12.57 8.01
C LYS A 258 20.61 13.41 7.97
N ALA A 259 19.54 12.87 8.55
CA ALA A 259 18.31 13.60 8.81
C ALA A 259 18.28 14.08 10.26
N SER A 260 17.93 15.34 10.50
CA SER A 260 17.81 15.94 11.83
C SER A 260 16.57 16.82 11.93
N VAL A 261 16.09 17.08 13.13
CA VAL A 261 15.04 18.10 13.39
C VAL A 261 15.75 19.38 13.80
N GLU A 262 15.29 20.53 13.31
CA GLU A 262 15.85 21.81 13.75
C GLU A 262 15.45 22.06 15.21
N SER A 263 16.42 22.35 16.07
CA SER A 263 16.12 22.78 17.42
C SER A 263 15.46 24.15 17.36
N ILE A 264 14.25 24.25 17.93
CA ILE A 264 13.67 25.56 18.24
C ILE A 264 14.49 26.09 19.42
N LEU A 265 15.53 26.86 19.13
CA LEU A 265 16.13 27.71 20.16
C LEU A 265 15.06 28.73 20.54
N ASN A 266 14.38 28.47 21.65
CA ASN A 266 13.57 29.48 22.33
C ASN A 266 14.53 30.59 22.77
N VAL A 267 14.60 31.66 21.98
CA VAL A 267 15.19 32.95 22.38
C VAL A 267 14.17 33.72 23.18
#